data_AF-A0A352MG03-F1
#
_entry.id   AF-A0A352MG03-F1
#
_cell.length_a   1.000
_cell.length_b   1.000
_cell.length_c   1.000
_cell.angle_alpha   90.00
_cell.angle_beta   90.00
_cell.angle_gamma   90.00
#
_symmetry.space_group_name_H-M   'P 1'
#
loop_
_entity.id
_entity.type
_entity.pdbx_description
1 polymer ?
#
loop_
_entity_poly.entity_id
_entity_poly.type
_entity_poly.pdbx_seq_one_letter_code
_entity_poly.pdbx_strand_id
1 'polypeptide(L)'
;MNNRSKGIIVFMLLGTLVVLSIYFGTTWLDGIKRTKSSDSGGASHTVHWAGDSYAGYAFIKSTEMRKRLARKGIVLNFSDDGGAYADRLKKLNESEYDFIVLPISSYIEHGYRHKYPGVITGAISESRGADAILAFKDFPFTKVNDLNDSEIKIVVTPDSPSEDLVNLTITNFDLDELQGRQDWLIEASGSEAVYKQAKADQNDPSKAKHIYPMWEPDVSNAIDNLGMKKIWGSDNFRNYIIDVFVFNRKYVNNKEEEVGEILRTYFEVVDYYMARKEEMFDELRSVTGAKRTMVPSFIDNIKWYNLQENAHLMFGIQTVSSAGSYADEGLVKTIYAWNDVNRLMKKDFEVDNPYEILNKTFIERLVSTAVTPVGTTPENVRNFEALSKEQWEKLQESGTMRVENITFQSGIGRLDNDGEVTVDNVAQKLIHNYPDYRVLVAGHTGYGDPEANLILSQERADIVRQQLIAVYNIDEDRILAKGFGAERPPRRKNGESERAYRLRMQRVEFILLQ
;
A
#
# COMPACT_ATOMS: atom_id res chain seq x y z
N MET A 1 -63.44 -13.86 -19.78
CA MET A 1 -63.24 -12.48 -20.27
C MET A 1 -63.78 -12.40 -21.70
N ASN A 2 -64.78 -11.56 -21.96
CA ASN A 2 -65.48 -11.49 -23.25
C ASN A 2 -64.56 -10.84 -24.32
N ASN A 3 -64.74 -11.14 -25.62
CA ASN A 3 -63.83 -10.69 -26.68
C ASN A 3 -63.69 -9.15 -26.76
N ARG A 4 -64.72 -8.41 -26.32
CA ARG A 4 -64.67 -6.94 -26.19
C ARG A 4 -63.72 -6.46 -25.09
N SER A 5 -63.61 -7.16 -23.96
CA SER A 5 -62.71 -6.76 -22.86
C SER A 5 -61.24 -7.01 -23.21
N LYS A 6 -60.94 -8.07 -23.98
CA LYS A 6 -59.58 -8.32 -24.51
C LYS A 6 -59.15 -7.24 -25.50
N GLY A 7 -60.04 -6.79 -26.38
CA GLY A 7 -59.76 -5.71 -27.33
C GLY A 7 -59.44 -4.37 -26.64
N ILE A 8 -60.17 -4.03 -25.57
CA ILE A 8 -59.94 -2.78 -24.81
C ILE A 8 -58.59 -2.82 -24.08
N ILE A 9 -58.21 -3.95 -23.49
CA ILE A 9 -56.93 -4.11 -22.78
C ILE A 9 -55.76 -4.01 -23.77
N VAL A 10 -55.85 -4.64 -24.94
CA VAL A 10 -54.82 -4.55 -25.98
C VAL A 10 -54.71 -3.11 -26.52
N PHE A 11 -55.83 -2.40 -26.69
CA PHE A 11 -55.81 -1.01 -27.12
C PHE A 11 -55.21 -0.07 -26.08
N MET A 12 -55.49 -0.28 -24.79
CA MET A 12 -54.86 0.48 -23.70
C MET A 12 -53.36 0.21 -23.61
N LEU A 13 -52.92 -1.05 -23.73
CA LEU A 13 -51.50 -1.42 -23.74
C LEU A 13 -50.75 -0.79 -24.91
N LEU A 14 -51.32 -0.84 -26.12
CA LEU A 14 -50.76 -0.17 -27.29
C LEU A 14 -50.71 1.36 -27.11
N GLY A 15 -51.76 1.97 -26.57
CA GLY A 15 -51.78 3.38 -26.24
C GLY A 15 -50.70 3.78 -25.24
N THR A 16 -50.46 2.94 -24.22
CA THR A 16 -49.43 3.19 -23.20
C THR A 16 -48.03 3.04 -23.78
N LEU A 17 -47.82 2.03 -24.63
CA LEU A 17 -46.56 1.83 -25.36
C LEU A 17 -46.23 3.01 -26.28
N VAL A 18 -47.22 3.56 -26.98
CA VAL A 18 -47.04 4.74 -27.84
C VAL A 18 -46.72 5.98 -27.01
N VAL A 19 -47.43 6.21 -25.90
CA VAL A 19 -47.16 7.35 -25.01
C VAL A 19 -45.76 7.25 -24.38
N LEU A 20 -45.35 6.06 -23.93
CA LEU A 20 -44.01 5.82 -23.41
C LEU A 20 -42.95 6.02 -24.49
N SER A 21 -43.18 5.52 -25.72
CA SER A 21 -42.25 5.69 -26.84
C SER A 21 -42.09 7.16 -27.23
N ILE A 22 -43.19 7.93 -27.23
CA ILE A 22 -43.15 9.38 -27.46
C ILE A 22 -42.41 10.08 -26.32
N TYR A 23 -42.71 9.77 -25.06
CA TYR A 23 -42.09 10.38 -23.89
C TYR A 23 -40.57 10.14 -23.83
N PHE A 24 -40.13 8.88 -24.02
CA PHE A 24 -38.71 8.53 -24.08
C PHE A 24 -38.03 9.08 -25.35
N GLY A 25 -38.73 9.12 -26.49
CA GLY A 25 -38.23 9.72 -27.72
C GLY A 25 -38.03 11.24 -27.60
N THR A 26 -38.95 11.95 -26.96
CA THR A 26 -38.85 13.40 -26.73
C THR A 26 -37.76 13.75 -25.72
N THR A 27 -37.62 12.99 -24.64
CA THR A 27 -36.55 13.22 -23.65
C THR A 27 -35.16 12.95 -24.22
N TRP A 28 -35.03 11.93 -25.08
CA TRP A 28 -33.79 11.66 -25.82
C TRP A 28 -33.45 12.77 -26.82
N LEU A 29 -34.43 13.23 -27.61
CA LEU A 29 -34.25 14.34 -28.55
C LEU A 29 -33.94 15.67 -27.84
N ASP A 30 -34.55 15.93 -26.68
CA ASP A 30 -34.27 17.12 -25.87
C ASP A 30 -32.88 17.06 -25.22
N GLY A 31 -32.40 15.88 -24.84
CA GLY A 31 -31.01 15.66 -24.42
C GLY A 31 -30.00 15.96 -25.52
N ILE A 32 -30.29 15.55 -26.76
CA ILE A 32 -29.47 15.84 -27.95
C ILE A 32 -29.49 17.34 -28.31
N LYS A 33 -30.64 18.01 -28.16
CA LYS A 33 -30.74 19.46 -28.37
C LYS A 33 -29.99 20.26 -27.31
N ARG A 34 -30.05 19.85 -26.03
CA ARG A 34 -29.33 20.51 -24.92
C ARG A 34 -27.81 20.38 -25.04
N THR A 35 -27.32 19.24 -25.51
CA THR A 35 -25.88 19.03 -25.78
C THR A 35 -25.40 19.85 -26.98
N LYS A 36 -26.20 19.94 -28.07
CA LYS A 36 -25.87 20.78 -29.23
C LYS A 36 -25.97 22.30 -29.01
N SER A 37 -26.72 22.77 -28.02
CA SER A 37 -26.95 24.20 -27.76
C SER A 37 -26.21 24.74 -26.54
N SER A 38 -25.23 24.01 -26.01
CA SER A 38 -24.43 24.42 -24.84
C SER A 38 -22.94 24.22 -25.10
N ASP A 39 -22.09 24.75 -24.22
CA ASP A 39 -20.63 24.55 -24.27
C ASP A 39 -20.21 23.07 -24.15
N SER A 40 -21.17 22.14 -23.97
CA SER A 40 -20.99 20.69 -24.07
C SER A 40 -21.09 20.13 -25.51
N GLY A 41 -21.13 20.99 -26.54
CA GLY A 41 -21.34 20.62 -27.94
C GLY A 41 -20.22 19.81 -28.62
N GLY A 42 -19.12 19.49 -27.92
CA GLY A 42 -18.15 18.48 -28.36
C GLY A 42 -18.64 17.08 -27.97
N ALA A 43 -18.40 16.07 -28.80
CA ALA A 43 -18.72 14.69 -28.45
C ALA A 43 -18.07 14.32 -27.11
N SER A 44 -18.85 14.19 -26.04
CA SER A 44 -18.32 13.76 -24.74
C SER A 44 -18.01 12.28 -24.81
N HIS A 45 -16.75 11.91 -24.61
CA HIS A 45 -16.32 10.52 -24.51
C HIS A 45 -16.43 10.11 -23.04
N THR A 46 -17.22 9.07 -22.78
CA THR A 46 -17.35 8.50 -21.45
C THR A 46 -16.27 7.46 -21.23
N VAL A 47 -15.45 7.67 -20.20
CA VAL A 47 -14.39 6.77 -19.78
C VAL A 47 -14.86 6.05 -18.52
N HIS A 48 -15.00 4.73 -18.61
CA HIS A 48 -15.48 3.87 -17.55
C HIS A 48 -14.32 3.45 -16.67
N TRP A 49 -14.43 3.65 -15.36
CA TRP A 49 -13.41 3.22 -14.43
C TRP A 49 -13.98 2.71 -13.12
N ALA A 50 -13.19 1.89 -12.44
CA ALA A 50 -13.58 1.30 -11.17
C ALA A 50 -12.50 1.43 -10.11
N GLY A 51 -12.96 1.43 -8.86
CA GLY A 51 -12.20 1.55 -7.64
C GLY A 51 -13.10 1.22 -6.45
N ASP A 52 -12.73 1.65 -5.26
CA ASP A 52 -13.51 1.46 -4.04
C ASP A 52 -13.63 2.76 -3.22
N SER A 53 -14.03 2.62 -1.97
CA SER A 53 -14.29 3.72 -1.04
C SER A 53 -13.03 4.36 -0.46
N TYR A 54 -11.82 3.85 -0.77
CA TYR A 54 -10.58 4.39 -0.24
C TYR A 54 -10.42 5.89 -0.54
N ALA A 55 -10.07 6.64 0.51
CA ALA A 55 -9.99 8.10 0.45
C ALA A 55 -8.88 8.61 -0.48
N GLY A 56 -7.86 7.80 -0.77
CA GLY A 56 -6.80 8.15 -1.72
C GLY A 56 -7.32 8.43 -3.14
N TYR A 57 -8.47 7.84 -3.51
CA TYR A 57 -9.08 8.05 -4.83
C TYR A 57 -9.93 9.33 -4.94
N ALA A 58 -10.00 10.13 -3.86
CA ALA A 58 -10.90 11.28 -3.80
C ALA A 58 -10.63 12.32 -4.89
N PHE A 59 -9.36 12.56 -5.25
CA PHE A 59 -9.01 13.55 -6.28
C PHE A 59 -9.45 13.15 -7.68
N ILE A 60 -9.50 11.85 -7.99
CA ILE A 60 -10.03 11.34 -9.26
C ILE A 60 -11.55 11.58 -9.32
N LYS A 61 -12.23 11.47 -8.18
CA LYS A 61 -13.66 11.72 -8.00
C LYS A 61 -13.99 13.19 -7.70
N SER A 62 -13.01 14.09 -7.78
CA SER A 62 -13.20 15.47 -7.32
C SER A 62 -13.98 16.33 -8.32
N THR A 63 -14.52 17.44 -7.81
CA THR A 63 -15.17 18.48 -8.62
C THR A 63 -14.21 19.10 -9.63
N GLU A 64 -12.97 19.36 -9.24
CA GLU A 64 -11.96 19.92 -10.14
C GLU A 64 -11.57 18.94 -11.27
N MET A 65 -11.43 17.65 -10.96
CA MET A 65 -11.16 16.62 -11.97
C MET A 65 -12.30 16.55 -13.01
N ARG A 66 -13.55 16.44 -12.55
CA ARG A 66 -14.73 16.40 -13.43
C ARG A 66 -14.82 17.64 -14.31
N LYS A 67 -14.67 18.84 -13.72
CA LYS A 67 -14.79 20.12 -14.43
C LYS A 67 -13.72 20.30 -15.49
N ARG A 68 -12.47 19.94 -15.19
CA ARG A 68 -11.34 20.08 -16.12
C ARG A 68 -11.44 19.11 -17.28
N LEU A 69 -11.77 17.84 -17.01
CA LEU A 69 -11.96 16.83 -18.06
C LEU A 69 -13.19 17.11 -18.93
N ALA A 70 -14.30 17.58 -18.34
CA ALA A 70 -15.50 17.91 -19.11
C ALA A 70 -15.22 19.02 -20.15
N ARG A 71 -14.39 20.01 -19.82
CA ARG A 71 -13.93 21.05 -20.78
C ARG A 71 -13.11 20.49 -21.94
N LYS A 72 -12.53 19.31 -21.76
CA LYS A 72 -11.74 18.58 -22.75
C LYS A 72 -12.58 17.49 -23.45
N GLY A 73 -13.89 17.44 -23.19
CA GLY A 73 -14.80 16.45 -23.77
C GLY A 73 -14.69 15.06 -23.16
N ILE A 74 -14.10 14.91 -21.98
CA ILE A 74 -13.91 13.63 -21.28
C ILE A 74 -14.83 13.60 -20.06
N VAL A 75 -15.60 12.52 -19.92
CA VAL A 75 -16.49 12.30 -18.76
C VAL A 75 -16.09 11.00 -18.08
N LEU A 76 -15.65 11.08 -16.82
CA LEU A 76 -15.34 9.89 -16.04
C LEU A 76 -16.61 9.30 -15.42
N ASN A 77 -16.87 8.02 -15.69
CA ASN A 77 -17.95 7.25 -15.10
C ASN A 77 -17.38 6.24 -14.10
N PHE A 78 -17.61 6.47 -12.81
CA PHE A 78 -17.05 5.68 -11.71
C PHE A 78 -17.98 4.54 -11.29
N SER A 79 -17.43 3.35 -11.09
CA SER A 79 -18.07 2.22 -10.40
C SER A 79 -17.34 1.94 -9.08
N ASP A 80 -18.06 2.02 -7.96
CA ASP A 80 -17.59 1.52 -6.66
C ASP A 80 -17.98 0.05 -6.53
N ASP A 81 -16.98 -0.84 -6.45
CA ASP A 81 -17.22 -2.28 -6.31
C ASP A 81 -16.97 -2.80 -4.89
N GLY A 82 -16.71 -1.91 -3.92
CA GLY A 82 -16.49 -2.29 -2.52
C GLY A 82 -15.20 -3.08 -2.26
N GLY A 83 -14.23 -3.04 -3.17
CA GLY A 83 -12.97 -3.78 -3.05
C GLY A 83 -13.03 -5.17 -3.68
N ALA A 84 -13.94 -5.40 -4.63
CA ALA A 84 -14.07 -6.68 -5.33
C ALA A 84 -13.01 -6.85 -6.43
N TYR A 85 -11.72 -6.84 -6.05
CA TYR A 85 -10.59 -6.74 -6.99
C TYR A 85 -10.57 -7.83 -8.07
N ALA A 86 -10.94 -9.07 -7.74
CA ALA A 86 -11.04 -10.15 -8.73
C ALA A 86 -12.05 -9.85 -9.85
N ASP A 87 -13.25 -9.35 -9.51
CA ASP A 87 -14.26 -8.95 -10.50
C ASP A 87 -13.85 -7.68 -11.24
N ARG A 88 -13.21 -6.73 -10.53
CA ARG A 88 -12.63 -5.51 -11.11
C ARG A 88 -11.64 -5.84 -12.24
N LEU A 89 -10.72 -6.77 -12.02
CA LEU A 89 -9.72 -7.19 -13.00
C LEU A 89 -10.31 -7.98 -14.16
N LYS A 90 -11.32 -8.81 -13.89
CA LYS A 90 -12.07 -9.50 -14.94
C LYS A 90 -12.74 -8.50 -15.88
N LYS A 91 -13.44 -7.49 -15.34
CA LYS A 91 -14.09 -6.43 -16.12
C LYS A 91 -13.09 -5.55 -16.87
N LEU A 92 -11.92 -5.26 -16.28
CA LEU A 92 -10.83 -4.61 -17.01
C LEU A 92 -10.38 -5.47 -18.21
N ASN A 93 -10.17 -6.78 -18.02
CA ASN A 93 -9.80 -7.70 -19.09
C ASN A 93 -10.85 -7.77 -20.21
N GLU A 94 -12.13 -7.75 -19.85
CA GLU A 94 -13.27 -7.75 -20.77
C GLU A 94 -13.50 -6.37 -21.44
N SER A 95 -12.69 -5.36 -21.10
CA SER A 95 -12.81 -3.97 -21.57
C SER A 95 -14.14 -3.31 -21.19
N GLU A 96 -14.77 -3.75 -20.09
CA GLU A 96 -15.90 -3.04 -19.47
C GLU A 96 -15.43 -1.78 -18.72
N TYR A 97 -14.21 -1.81 -18.22
CA TYR A 97 -13.50 -0.65 -17.68
C TYR A 97 -12.33 -0.27 -18.59
N ASP A 98 -12.19 1.02 -18.86
CA ASP A 98 -11.09 1.62 -19.63
C ASP A 98 -9.83 1.73 -18.76
N PHE A 99 -10.01 2.03 -17.46
CA PHE A 99 -8.97 1.92 -16.45
C PHE A 99 -9.55 1.55 -15.10
N ILE A 100 -8.70 1.09 -14.20
CA ILE A 100 -9.03 0.85 -12.80
C ILE A 100 -7.98 1.47 -11.90
N VAL A 101 -8.33 1.64 -10.63
CA VAL A 101 -7.38 2.01 -9.58
C VAL A 101 -7.43 0.95 -8.49
N LEU A 102 -6.27 0.59 -7.95
CA LEU A 102 -6.10 -0.42 -6.91
C LEU A 102 -4.65 -0.41 -6.40
N PRO A 103 -4.37 -1.05 -5.25
CA PRO A 103 -3.02 -1.31 -4.79
C PRO A 103 -2.25 -2.26 -5.70
N ILE A 104 -0.92 -2.07 -5.78
CA ILE A 104 -0.03 -2.91 -6.59
C ILE A 104 -0.14 -4.39 -6.22
N SER A 105 -0.23 -4.72 -4.93
CA SER A 105 -0.40 -6.09 -4.43
C SER A 105 -1.63 -6.77 -5.04
N SER A 106 -2.79 -6.12 -4.97
CA SER A 106 -4.04 -6.61 -5.56
C SER A 106 -3.93 -6.74 -7.08
N TYR A 107 -3.19 -5.86 -7.75
CA TYR A 107 -2.94 -5.99 -9.20
C TYR A 107 -2.05 -7.20 -9.53
N ILE A 108 -1.01 -7.44 -8.73
CA ILE A 108 -0.13 -8.62 -8.89
C ILE A 108 -0.96 -9.90 -8.73
N GLU A 109 -1.75 -10.00 -7.68
CA GLU A 109 -2.57 -11.16 -7.34
C GLU A 109 -3.68 -11.44 -8.35
N HIS A 110 -4.53 -10.46 -8.61
CA HIS A 110 -5.71 -10.66 -9.46
C HIS A 110 -5.41 -10.50 -10.95
N GLY A 111 -4.38 -9.72 -11.31
CA GLY A 111 -3.95 -9.54 -12.69
C GLY A 111 -3.29 -10.78 -13.29
N TYR A 112 -2.66 -11.63 -12.46
CA TYR A 112 -1.95 -12.84 -12.90
C TYR A 112 -2.83 -13.76 -13.75
N ARG A 113 -4.06 -14.04 -13.30
CA ARG A 113 -5.02 -14.92 -14.01
C ARG A 113 -5.43 -14.39 -15.39
N HIS A 114 -5.28 -13.08 -15.59
CA HIS A 114 -5.62 -12.39 -16.83
C HIS A 114 -4.39 -11.95 -17.62
N LYS A 115 -3.18 -12.42 -17.26
CA LYS A 115 -1.90 -12.03 -17.87
C LYS A 115 -1.70 -10.51 -17.91
N TYR A 116 -2.07 -9.84 -16.81
CA TYR A 116 -1.94 -8.39 -16.63
C TYR A 116 -2.57 -7.59 -17.80
N PRO A 117 -3.92 -7.52 -17.87
CA PRO A 117 -4.67 -6.97 -19.01
C PRO A 117 -4.54 -5.45 -19.18
N GLY A 118 -3.84 -4.80 -18.25
CA GLY A 118 -3.57 -3.37 -18.26
C GLY A 118 -2.08 -3.08 -18.06
N VAL A 119 -1.75 -1.80 -18.01
CA VAL A 119 -0.42 -1.32 -17.62
C VAL A 119 -0.58 -0.22 -16.58
N ILE A 120 0.33 -0.23 -15.60
CA ILE A 120 0.48 0.82 -14.60
C ILE A 120 1.06 2.05 -15.28
N THR A 121 0.31 3.15 -15.28
CA THR A 121 0.71 4.40 -15.95
C THR A 121 1.02 5.55 -14.99
N GLY A 122 0.73 5.38 -13.70
CA GLY A 122 0.94 6.38 -12.67
C GLY A 122 0.68 5.84 -11.27
N ALA A 123 1.48 6.26 -10.29
CA ALA A 123 1.17 6.14 -8.88
C ALA A 123 0.19 7.25 -8.47
N ILE A 124 -0.82 6.88 -7.69
CA ILE A 124 -1.88 7.75 -7.19
C ILE A 124 -1.49 8.22 -5.78
N SER A 125 -1.36 7.25 -4.88
CA SER A 125 -1.13 7.49 -3.46
C SER A 125 -0.40 6.33 -2.79
N GLU A 126 0.16 6.60 -1.62
CA GLU A 126 0.69 5.61 -0.69
C GLU A 126 -0.07 5.74 0.63
N SER A 127 -0.50 4.60 1.17
CA SER A 127 -1.04 4.54 2.54
C SER A 127 0.10 4.66 3.56
N ARG A 128 0.02 5.67 4.43
CA ARG A 128 1.00 6.01 5.49
C ARG A 128 0.33 6.10 6.87
N GLY A 129 -0.58 5.19 7.14
CA GLY A 129 -1.37 5.11 8.36
C GLY A 129 -2.87 4.94 8.11
N ALA A 130 -3.29 4.92 6.85
CA ALA A 130 -4.69 4.72 6.47
C ALA A 130 -5.12 3.25 6.56
N ASP A 131 -4.16 2.31 6.62
CA ASP A 131 -4.38 0.89 6.88
C ASP A 131 -3.78 0.54 8.23
N ALA A 132 -4.55 -0.10 9.10
CA ALA A 132 -4.12 -0.39 10.45
C ALA A 132 -4.68 -1.70 10.98
N ILE A 133 -3.85 -2.41 11.74
CA ILE A 133 -4.26 -3.50 12.63
C ILE A 133 -4.64 -2.87 13.97
N LEU A 134 -5.88 -3.08 14.38
CA LEU A 134 -6.46 -2.55 15.62
C LEU A 134 -6.73 -3.65 16.63
N ALA A 135 -6.66 -3.31 17.91
CA ALA A 135 -7.08 -4.17 19.02
C ALA A 135 -7.74 -3.34 20.13
N PHE A 136 -8.44 -4.02 21.04
CA PHE A 136 -8.95 -3.38 22.25
C PHE A 136 -7.81 -3.00 23.19
N LYS A 137 -8.06 -2.01 24.07
CA LYS A 137 -7.02 -1.39 24.91
C LYS A 137 -6.23 -2.38 25.75
N ASP A 138 -6.91 -3.42 26.24
CA ASP A 138 -6.34 -4.44 27.13
C ASP A 138 -5.49 -5.49 26.40
N PHE A 139 -5.44 -5.45 25.06
CA PHE A 139 -4.58 -6.34 24.29
C PHE A 139 -3.10 -6.10 24.66
N PRO A 140 -2.35 -7.14 25.09
CA PRO A 140 -0.96 -6.99 25.50
C PRO A 140 -0.10 -6.76 24.25
N PHE A 141 0.41 -5.54 24.09
CA PHE A 141 1.25 -5.17 22.95
C PHE A 141 2.30 -4.14 23.37
N THR A 142 3.55 -4.48 23.12
CA THR A 142 4.71 -3.59 23.28
C THR A 142 5.45 -3.40 21.96
N LYS A 143 5.51 -4.45 21.13
CA LYS A 143 6.18 -4.46 19.82
C LYS A 143 5.53 -5.45 18.87
N VAL A 144 5.82 -5.33 17.57
CA VAL A 144 5.22 -6.18 16.52
C VAL A 144 5.45 -7.66 16.76
N ASN A 145 6.64 -8.07 17.22
CA ASN A 145 6.93 -9.48 17.47
C ASN A 145 6.07 -10.10 18.59
N ASP A 146 5.37 -9.29 19.41
CA ASP A 146 4.39 -9.80 20.39
C ASP A 146 3.16 -10.42 19.70
N LEU A 147 2.94 -10.12 18.42
CA LEU A 147 1.92 -10.76 17.60
C LEU A 147 2.28 -12.21 17.21
N ASN A 148 3.50 -12.68 17.50
CA ASN A 148 3.90 -14.06 17.22
C ASN A 148 3.33 -15.04 18.27
N ASP A 149 2.00 -15.14 18.32
CA ASP A 149 1.22 -15.95 19.26
C ASP A 149 0.11 -16.69 18.51
N SER A 150 0.12 -18.03 18.61
CA SER A 150 -0.86 -18.90 17.95
C SER A 150 -2.29 -18.73 18.46
N GLU A 151 -2.49 -18.09 19.62
CA GLU A 151 -3.82 -17.86 20.19
C GLU A 151 -4.47 -16.57 19.67
N ILE A 152 -3.76 -15.74 18.90
CA ILE A 152 -4.33 -14.56 18.25
C ILE A 152 -5.26 -14.99 17.11
N LYS A 153 -6.37 -14.28 16.98
CA LYS A 153 -7.29 -14.39 15.84
C LYS A 153 -7.35 -13.09 15.08
N ILE A 154 -7.36 -13.15 13.76
CA ILE A 154 -7.44 -11.98 12.91
C ILE A 154 -8.77 -11.98 12.18
N VAL A 155 -9.59 -10.96 12.43
CA VAL A 155 -10.83 -10.72 11.67
C VAL A 155 -10.47 -9.85 10.47
N VAL A 156 -10.40 -10.43 9.27
CA VAL A 156 -9.82 -9.78 8.10
C VAL A 156 -10.71 -9.90 6.88
N THR A 157 -10.58 -8.94 5.96
CA THR A 157 -11.13 -9.09 4.61
C THR A 157 -10.13 -9.85 3.73
N PRO A 158 -10.46 -11.06 3.24
CA PRO A 158 -9.58 -11.79 2.32
C PRO A 158 -9.36 -11.03 1.02
N ASP A 159 -8.25 -11.31 0.35
CA ASP A 159 -7.87 -10.74 -0.95
C ASP A 159 -7.90 -9.21 -0.94
N SER A 160 -7.44 -8.58 0.16
CA SER A 160 -7.56 -7.13 0.36
C SER A 160 -6.31 -6.50 0.97
N PRO A 161 -6.19 -5.16 0.93
CA PRO A 161 -5.09 -4.42 1.58
C PRO A 161 -4.93 -4.71 3.07
N SER A 162 -6.03 -5.08 3.75
CA SER A 162 -6.01 -5.50 5.15
C SER A 162 -5.35 -6.87 5.35
N GLU A 163 -5.58 -7.81 4.44
CA GLU A 163 -4.85 -9.09 4.45
C GLU A 163 -3.39 -8.88 4.04
N ASP A 164 -3.14 -8.02 3.05
CA ASP A 164 -1.80 -7.63 2.63
C ASP A 164 -0.99 -7.04 3.78
N LEU A 165 -1.58 -6.15 4.59
CA LEU A 165 -0.96 -5.61 5.80
C LEU A 165 -0.59 -6.72 6.80
N VAL A 166 -1.46 -7.71 6.98
CA VAL A 166 -1.21 -8.88 7.84
C VAL A 166 -0.06 -9.72 7.28
N ASN A 167 -0.13 -10.09 6.01
CA ASN A 167 0.87 -10.90 5.32
C ASN A 167 2.24 -10.23 5.39
N LEU A 168 2.30 -8.93 5.09
CA LEU A 168 3.50 -8.12 5.21
C LEU A 168 4.08 -8.14 6.62
N THR A 169 3.22 -8.00 7.63
CA THR A 169 3.63 -8.00 9.03
C THR A 169 4.20 -9.37 9.44
N ILE A 170 3.56 -10.46 9.00
CA ILE A 170 4.06 -11.82 9.23
C ILE A 170 5.43 -12.02 8.58
N THR A 171 5.55 -11.69 7.29
CA THR A 171 6.77 -11.95 6.52
C THR A 171 7.93 -11.07 6.96
N ASN A 172 7.68 -9.84 7.40
CA ASN A 172 8.75 -8.91 7.75
C ASN A 172 9.21 -8.99 9.20
N PHE A 173 8.48 -9.67 10.10
CA PHE A 173 8.80 -9.76 11.52
C PHE A 173 8.85 -11.20 12.08
N ASP A 174 8.90 -12.21 11.20
CA ASP A 174 9.01 -13.64 11.56
C ASP A 174 7.88 -14.12 12.49
N LEU A 175 6.63 -13.76 12.16
CA LEU A 175 5.45 -14.08 12.97
C LEU A 175 4.84 -15.47 12.63
N ASP A 176 5.68 -16.45 12.30
CA ASP A 176 5.25 -17.76 11.80
C ASP A 176 4.32 -18.52 12.79
N GLU A 177 4.41 -18.28 14.11
CA GLU A 177 3.56 -18.96 15.11
C GLU A 177 2.09 -18.52 15.01
N LEU A 178 1.81 -17.33 14.46
CA LEU A 178 0.44 -16.84 14.27
C LEU A 178 -0.34 -17.74 13.31
N GLN A 179 0.34 -18.36 12.34
CA GLN A 179 -0.23 -19.33 11.39
C GLN A 179 -0.24 -20.78 11.94
N GLY A 180 0.14 -20.98 13.22
CA GLY A 180 0.28 -22.30 13.83
C GLY A 180 -1.03 -23.06 14.01
N ARG A 181 -2.18 -22.39 13.89
CA ARG A 181 -3.52 -22.98 13.94
C ARG A 181 -4.27 -22.70 12.65
N GLN A 182 -5.12 -23.62 12.21
CA GLN A 182 -5.92 -23.45 10.98
C GLN A 182 -7.01 -22.37 11.11
N ASP A 183 -7.48 -22.11 12.33
CA ASP A 183 -8.57 -21.19 12.64
C ASP A 183 -8.07 -19.77 12.99
N TRP A 184 -6.88 -19.36 12.55
CA TRP A 184 -6.28 -18.07 12.89
C TRP A 184 -6.91 -16.88 12.16
N LEU A 185 -7.43 -17.10 10.95
CA LEU A 185 -8.19 -16.10 10.18
C LEU A 185 -9.70 -16.28 10.39
N ILE A 186 -10.40 -15.16 10.52
CA ILE A 186 -11.85 -15.05 10.54
C ILE A 186 -12.23 -14.09 9.42
N GLU A 187 -12.86 -14.61 8.37
CA GLU A 187 -13.18 -13.84 7.17
C GLU A 187 -14.35 -12.87 7.41
N ALA A 188 -14.22 -11.65 6.88
CA ALA A 188 -15.28 -10.64 6.84
C ALA A 188 -15.30 -9.95 5.46
N SER A 189 -16.48 -9.54 4.98
CA SER A 189 -16.60 -8.93 3.64
C SER A 189 -16.45 -7.42 3.69
N GLY A 190 -15.21 -6.93 3.63
CA GLY A 190 -14.86 -5.52 3.61
C GLY A 190 -14.60 -4.94 5.01
N SER A 191 -13.90 -3.81 5.05
CA SER A 191 -13.53 -3.11 6.29
C SER A 191 -14.73 -2.75 7.17
N GLU A 192 -15.87 -2.36 6.57
CA GLU A 192 -17.10 -2.09 7.32
C GLU A 192 -17.63 -3.35 8.04
N ALA A 193 -17.47 -4.53 7.44
CA ALA A 193 -17.87 -5.79 8.07
C ALA A 193 -16.92 -6.14 9.24
N VAL A 194 -15.61 -5.92 9.08
CA VAL A 194 -14.64 -6.04 10.18
C VAL A 194 -15.02 -5.10 11.32
N TYR A 195 -15.43 -3.86 11.04
CA TYR A 195 -15.89 -2.89 12.05
C TYR A 195 -17.11 -3.36 12.81
N LYS A 196 -18.11 -3.89 12.09
CA LYS A 196 -19.32 -4.45 12.69
C LYS A 196 -18.97 -5.65 13.59
N GLN A 197 -18.02 -6.48 13.19
CA GLN A 197 -17.55 -7.60 14.02
C GLN A 197 -16.81 -7.11 15.26
N ALA A 198 -15.87 -6.16 15.13
CA ALA A 198 -15.18 -5.56 16.27
C ALA A 198 -16.19 -4.98 17.28
N LYS A 199 -17.21 -4.26 16.79
CA LYS A 199 -18.27 -3.73 17.66
C LYS A 199 -19.04 -4.82 18.40
N ALA A 200 -19.28 -5.98 17.78
CA ALA A 200 -19.92 -7.11 18.44
C ALA A 200 -19.02 -7.74 19.51
N ASP A 201 -17.70 -7.76 19.27
CA ASP A 201 -16.70 -8.39 20.15
C ASP A 201 -16.28 -7.51 21.34
N GLN A 202 -16.59 -6.20 21.36
CA GLN A 202 -16.08 -5.18 22.29
C GLN A 202 -16.15 -5.53 23.79
N ASN A 203 -17.11 -6.37 24.21
CA ASN A 203 -17.31 -6.74 25.61
C ASN A 203 -17.25 -8.27 25.84
N ASP A 204 -16.69 -9.03 24.91
CA ASP A 204 -16.53 -10.48 25.02
C ASP A 204 -15.07 -10.82 25.40
N PRO A 205 -14.80 -11.27 26.64
CA PRO A 205 -13.45 -11.62 27.07
C PRO A 205 -12.82 -12.76 26.26
N SER A 206 -13.63 -13.63 25.63
CA SER A 206 -13.11 -14.68 24.75
C SER A 206 -12.49 -14.13 23.46
N LYS A 207 -12.76 -12.86 23.15
CA LYS A 207 -12.27 -12.12 21.98
C LYS A 207 -11.12 -11.17 22.34
N ALA A 208 -10.58 -11.24 23.55
CA ALA A 208 -9.52 -10.35 24.02
C ALA A 208 -8.21 -10.44 23.20
N LYS A 209 -7.98 -11.57 22.50
CA LYS A 209 -6.85 -11.77 21.58
C LYS A 209 -7.21 -11.62 20.10
N HIS A 210 -8.39 -11.08 19.80
CA HIS A 210 -8.75 -10.73 18.42
C HIS A 210 -8.08 -9.42 18.01
N ILE A 211 -7.61 -9.37 16.76
CA ILE A 211 -7.13 -8.16 16.10
C ILE A 211 -7.90 -7.93 14.79
N TYR A 212 -8.00 -6.67 14.39
CA TYR A 212 -8.92 -6.20 13.35
C TYR A 212 -8.16 -5.29 12.37
N PRO A 213 -7.56 -5.85 11.30
CA PRO A 213 -7.02 -5.10 10.19
C PRO A 213 -8.13 -4.41 9.39
N MET A 214 -7.97 -3.11 9.12
CA MET A 214 -8.96 -2.23 8.51
C MET A 214 -8.29 -1.13 7.69
N TRP A 215 -9.06 -0.45 6.84
CA TRP A 215 -8.66 0.79 6.19
C TRP A 215 -9.59 1.96 6.55
N GLU A 216 -9.15 3.19 6.31
CA GLU A 216 -9.95 4.39 6.54
C GLU A 216 -11.21 4.41 5.66
N PRO A 217 -12.38 4.81 6.20
CA PRO A 217 -12.60 5.53 7.47
C PRO A 217 -12.80 4.63 8.70
N ASP A 218 -12.81 3.31 8.57
CA ASP A 218 -13.19 2.41 9.66
C ASP A 218 -12.14 2.35 10.77
N VAL A 219 -10.88 2.61 10.42
CA VAL A 219 -9.79 2.81 11.39
C VAL A 219 -10.13 3.94 12.37
N SER A 220 -10.45 5.13 11.84
CA SER A 220 -10.88 6.26 12.67
C SER A 220 -12.17 5.95 13.44
N ASN A 221 -13.15 5.30 12.79
CA ASN A 221 -14.40 4.94 13.46
C ASN A 221 -14.19 3.97 14.64
N ALA A 222 -13.30 2.99 14.51
CA ALA A 222 -13.00 2.02 15.55
C ALA A 222 -12.27 2.65 16.74
N ILE A 223 -11.33 3.56 16.48
CA ILE A 223 -10.63 4.30 17.53
C ILE A 223 -11.62 5.20 18.29
N ASP A 224 -12.40 6.02 17.57
CA ASP A 224 -13.28 7.03 18.17
C ASP A 224 -14.50 6.42 18.88
N ASN A 225 -15.13 5.40 18.28
CA ASN A 225 -16.42 4.89 18.76
C ASN A 225 -16.29 3.59 19.56
N LEU A 226 -15.24 2.79 19.33
CA LEU A 226 -15.03 1.52 20.04
C LEU A 226 -13.89 1.60 21.06
N GLY A 227 -13.15 2.72 21.11
CA GLY A 227 -12.03 2.91 22.02
C GLY A 227 -10.86 1.99 21.73
N MET A 228 -10.72 1.51 20.49
CA MET A 228 -9.62 0.63 20.09
C MET A 228 -8.31 1.41 19.98
N LYS A 229 -7.19 0.69 20.04
CA LYS A 229 -5.85 1.24 19.77
C LYS A 229 -5.27 0.62 18.50
N LYS A 230 -4.51 1.43 17.77
CA LYS A 230 -3.66 0.94 16.68
C LYS A 230 -2.46 0.22 17.28
N ILE A 231 -2.22 -1.02 16.87
CA ILE A 231 -1.01 -1.76 17.25
C ILE A 231 0.05 -1.73 16.16
N TRP A 232 -0.37 -1.77 14.90
CA TRP A 232 0.52 -1.70 13.75
C TRP A 232 -0.23 -1.16 12.54
N GLY A 233 0.46 -0.58 11.57
CA GLY A 233 -0.20 0.01 10.41
C GLY A 233 0.80 0.57 9.39
N SER A 234 0.27 1.05 8.28
CA SER A 234 1.05 1.56 7.15
C SER A 234 1.84 2.83 7.42
N ASP A 235 1.66 3.45 8.59
CA ASP A 235 2.55 4.50 9.09
C ASP A 235 3.97 3.99 9.40
N ASN A 236 4.11 2.68 9.62
CA ASN A 236 5.34 2.02 10.06
C ASN A 236 6.19 1.44 8.92
N PHE A 237 5.80 1.67 7.65
CA PHE A 237 6.62 1.28 6.50
C PHE A 237 6.37 2.20 5.32
N ARG A 238 7.20 2.07 4.28
CA ARG A 238 7.04 2.77 3.00
C ARG A 238 7.03 1.78 1.83
N ASN A 239 6.48 2.22 0.71
CA ASN A 239 6.55 1.56 -0.59
C ASN A 239 6.03 0.10 -0.60
N TYR A 240 4.94 -0.17 0.13
CA TYR A 240 4.22 -1.45 0.07
C TYR A 240 2.80 -1.25 -0.43
N ILE A 241 2.03 -0.37 0.21
CA ILE A 241 0.63 -0.09 -0.16
C ILE A 241 0.61 1.17 -1.02
N ILE A 242 0.94 0.99 -2.29
CA ILE A 242 0.89 2.03 -3.33
C ILE A 242 -0.29 1.74 -4.25
N ASP A 243 -1.17 2.73 -4.38
CA ASP A 243 -2.26 2.72 -5.34
C ASP A 243 -1.82 3.26 -6.69
N VAL A 244 -2.29 2.62 -7.75
CA VAL A 244 -1.85 2.92 -9.12
C VAL A 244 -3.02 3.03 -10.09
N PHE A 245 -2.83 3.84 -11.13
CA PHE A 245 -3.65 3.79 -12.33
C PHE A 245 -3.25 2.60 -13.18
N VAL A 246 -4.19 1.70 -13.46
CA VAL A 246 -4.02 0.61 -14.42
C VAL A 246 -4.97 0.81 -15.59
N PHE A 247 -4.43 1.24 -16.73
CA PHE A 247 -5.22 1.39 -17.96
C PHE A 247 -5.23 0.10 -18.76
N ASN A 248 -6.40 -0.27 -19.30
CA ASN A 248 -6.52 -1.41 -20.19
C ASN A 248 -5.59 -1.25 -21.41
N ARG A 249 -4.87 -2.31 -21.78
CA ARG A 249 -3.88 -2.25 -22.89
C ARG A 249 -4.50 -1.82 -24.23
N LYS A 250 -5.71 -2.32 -24.54
CA LYS A 250 -6.45 -1.93 -25.75
C LYS A 250 -6.84 -0.45 -25.71
N TYR A 251 -7.21 0.07 -24.54
CA TYR A 251 -7.49 1.49 -24.38
C TYR A 251 -6.23 2.34 -24.59
N VAL A 252 -5.13 2.00 -23.93
CA VAL A 252 -3.82 2.65 -24.11
C VAL A 252 -3.42 2.74 -25.58
N ASN A 253 -3.55 1.65 -26.34
CA ASN A 253 -3.16 1.60 -27.75
C ASN A 253 -4.08 2.40 -28.68
N ASN A 254 -5.36 2.57 -28.33
CA ASN A 254 -6.35 3.22 -29.21
C ASN A 254 -6.65 4.67 -28.81
N LYS A 255 -6.35 5.05 -27.57
CA LYS A 255 -6.76 6.31 -26.93
C LYS A 255 -5.61 6.94 -26.14
N GLU A 256 -4.38 6.81 -26.64
CA GLU A 256 -3.16 7.27 -25.98
C GLU A 256 -3.21 8.75 -25.54
N GLU A 257 -3.71 9.65 -26.42
CA GLU A 257 -3.85 11.06 -26.09
C GLU A 257 -4.82 11.31 -24.92
N GLU A 258 -5.92 10.55 -24.87
CA GLU A 258 -6.93 10.64 -23.81
C GLU A 258 -6.39 10.11 -22.47
N VAL A 259 -5.58 9.04 -22.48
CA VAL A 259 -4.86 8.56 -21.29
C VAL A 259 -3.92 9.65 -20.76
N GLY A 260 -3.12 10.25 -21.65
CA GLY A 260 -2.22 11.33 -21.28
C GLY A 260 -2.96 12.55 -20.71
N GLU A 261 -4.15 12.87 -21.23
CA GLU A 261 -5.00 13.95 -20.75
C GLU A 261 -5.59 13.69 -19.36
N ILE A 262 -6.03 12.45 -19.10
CA ILE A 262 -6.52 12.04 -17.79
C ILE A 262 -5.40 12.15 -16.75
N LEU A 263 -4.22 11.59 -17.04
CA LEU A 263 -3.07 11.65 -16.13
C LEU A 263 -2.60 13.08 -15.88
N ARG A 264 -2.49 13.90 -16.92
CA ARG A 264 -2.13 15.32 -16.77
C ARG A 264 -3.10 16.06 -15.87
N THR A 265 -4.40 15.92 -16.16
CA THR A 265 -5.44 16.60 -15.38
C THR A 265 -5.42 16.11 -13.93
N TYR A 266 -5.20 14.81 -13.69
CA TYR A 266 -5.05 14.27 -12.34
C TYR A 266 -3.91 14.94 -11.58
N PHE A 267 -2.71 15.02 -12.15
CA PHE A 267 -1.58 15.64 -11.45
C PHE A 267 -1.76 17.15 -11.21
N GLU A 268 -2.38 17.86 -12.15
CA GLU A 268 -2.75 19.27 -11.93
C GLU A 268 -3.79 19.44 -10.82
N VAL A 269 -4.66 18.46 -10.61
CA VAL A 269 -5.64 18.43 -9.52
C VAL A 269 -4.96 18.10 -8.18
N VAL A 270 -4.00 17.17 -8.17
CA VAL A 270 -3.15 16.91 -7.00
C VAL A 270 -2.47 18.20 -6.56
N ASP A 271 -1.76 18.88 -7.47
CA ASP A 271 -1.07 20.15 -7.18
C ASP A 271 -2.05 21.23 -6.71
N TYR A 272 -3.26 21.27 -7.30
CA TYR A 272 -4.31 22.22 -6.90
C TYR A 272 -4.69 22.08 -5.43
N TYR A 273 -5.01 20.85 -4.99
CA TYR A 273 -5.46 20.56 -3.64
C TYR A 273 -4.34 20.60 -2.62
N MET A 274 -3.13 20.13 -2.97
CA MET A 274 -1.95 20.24 -2.10
C MET A 274 -1.61 21.70 -1.77
N ALA A 275 -1.84 22.62 -2.72
CA ALA A 275 -1.65 24.06 -2.50
C ALA A 275 -2.84 24.75 -1.78
N ARG A 276 -3.99 24.08 -1.64
CA ARG A 276 -5.26 24.66 -1.14
C ARG A 276 -5.90 23.75 -0.10
N LYS A 277 -5.27 23.65 1.07
CA LYS A 277 -5.65 22.70 2.12
C LYS A 277 -7.11 22.80 2.58
N GLU A 278 -7.69 23.99 2.67
CA GLU A 278 -9.11 24.15 3.04
C GLU A 278 -10.07 23.58 1.97
N GLU A 279 -9.77 23.82 0.69
CA GLU A 279 -10.58 23.27 -0.41
C GLU A 279 -10.40 21.75 -0.51
N MET A 280 -9.18 21.26 -0.30
CA MET A 280 -8.88 19.83 -0.21
C MET A 280 -9.68 19.18 0.91
N PHE A 281 -9.74 19.82 2.09
CA PHE A 281 -10.51 19.36 3.22
C PHE A 281 -12.00 19.22 2.88
N ASP A 282 -12.60 20.26 2.29
CA ASP A 282 -14.02 20.24 1.93
C ASP A 282 -14.33 19.21 0.83
N GLU A 283 -13.43 19.04 -0.15
CA GLU A 283 -13.59 18.02 -1.19
C GLU A 283 -13.48 16.61 -0.62
N LEU A 284 -12.47 16.33 0.22
CA LEU A 284 -12.31 15.03 0.88
C LEU A 284 -13.57 14.68 1.67
N ARG A 285 -14.12 15.64 2.44
CA ARG A 285 -15.38 15.46 3.16
C ARG A 285 -16.54 15.14 2.23
N SER A 286 -16.67 15.88 1.14
CA SER A 286 -17.75 15.74 0.16
C SER A 286 -17.72 14.38 -0.53
N VAL A 287 -16.54 13.95 -0.98
CA VAL A 287 -16.36 12.72 -1.76
C VAL A 287 -16.44 11.46 -0.87
N THR A 288 -15.91 11.51 0.34
CA THR A 288 -15.88 10.35 1.25
C THR A 288 -17.12 10.25 2.14
N GLY A 289 -17.86 11.35 2.32
CA GLY A 289 -18.93 11.44 3.32
C GLY A 289 -18.44 11.44 4.76
N ALA A 290 -17.12 11.55 4.99
CA ALA A 290 -16.53 11.50 6.33
C ALA A 290 -16.96 12.68 7.22
N LYS A 291 -16.94 12.46 8.54
CA LYS A 291 -17.12 13.53 9.53
C LYS A 291 -15.96 14.52 9.44
N ARG A 292 -16.22 15.79 9.74
CA ARG A 292 -15.21 16.85 9.79
C ARG A 292 -14.00 16.47 10.66
N THR A 293 -14.21 15.73 11.74
CA THR A 293 -13.16 15.31 12.67
C THR A 293 -12.20 14.27 12.09
N MET A 294 -12.60 13.51 11.05
CA MET A 294 -11.80 12.43 10.46
C MET A 294 -10.96 12.91 9.26
N VAL A 295 -11.38 13.96 8.56
CA VAL A 295 -10.65 14.45 7.38
C VAL A 295 -9.16 14.77 7.64
N PRO A 296 -8.75 15.31 8.82
CA PRO A 296 -7.33 15.47 9.12
C PRO A 296 -6.54 14.17 9.06
N SER A 297 -7.10 13.02 9.51
CA SER A 297 -6.38 11.74 9.45
C SER A 297 -6.11 11.32 8.02
N PHE A 298 -7.04 11.58 7.09
CA PHE A 298 -6.82 11.29 5.67
C PHE A 298 -5.68 12.12 5.09
N ILE A 299 -5.62 13.40 5.46
CA ILE A 299 -4.57 14.32 4.98
C ILE A 299 -3.19 13.92 5.50
N ASP A 300 -3.13 13.48 6.76
CA ASP A 300 -1.86 13.12 7.41
C ASP A 300 -1.40 11.71 7.03
N ASN A 301 -2.34 10.79 6.80
CA ASN A 301 -2.06 9.36 6.61
C ASN A 301 -2.06 8.90 5.15
N ILE A 302 -2.38 9.76 4.18
CA ILE A 302 -2.34 9.43 2.75
C ILE A 302 -1.35 10.36 2.07
N LYS A 303 -0.32 9.78 1.45
CA LYS A 303 0.58 10.52 0.56
C LYS A 303 0.04 10.44 -0.86
N TRP A 304 -0.41 11.54 -1.43
CA TRP A 304 -0.65 11.63 -2.88
C TRP A 304 0.64 11.94 -3.61
N TYR A 305 0.88 11.26 -4.73
CA TYR A 305 2.05 11.51 -5.58
C TYR A 305 1.73 12.54 -6.65
N ASN A 306 2.48 13.63 -6.68
CA ASN A 306 2.42 14.57 -7.80
C ASN A 306 3.20 14.04 -9.02
N LEU A 307 3.21 14.81 -10.13
CA LEU A 307 3.87 14.42 -11.37
C LEU A 307 5.39 14.26 -11.21
N GLN A 308 6.04 15.16 -10.46
CA GLN A 308 7.49 15.12 -10.27
C GLN A 308 7.91 13.94 -9.40
N GLU A 309 7.14 13.64 -8.35
CA GLU A 309 7.35 12.44 -7.53
C GLU A 309 7.08 11.16 -8.31
N ASN A 310 6.05 11.14 -9.17
CA ASN A 310 5.83 10.01 -10.08
C ASN A 310 7.06 9.76 -10.97
N ALA A 311 7.58 10.81 -11.60
CA ALA A 311 8.75 10.69 -12.44
C ALA A 311 9.97 10.24 -11.64
N HIS A 312 10.32 10.97 -10.59
CA HIS A 312 11.59 10.79 -9.88
C HIS A 312 11.59 9.62 -8.90
N LEU A 313 10.50 9.35 -8.18
CA LEU A 313 10.44 8.34 -7.11
C LEU A 313 9.86 7.01 -7.57
N MET A 314 8.92 7.05 -8.51
CA MET A 314 8.12 5.88 -8.87
C MET A 314 8.65 5.21 -10.14
N PHE A 315 9.01 6.00 -11.16
CA PHE A 315 9.42 5.52 -12.48
C PHE A 315 10.92 5.67 -12.81
N GLY A 316 11.75 6.17 -11.89
CA GLY A 316 13.19 6.33 -12.13
C GLY A 316 13.56 7.34 -13.22
N ILE A 317 12.70 8.32 -13.49
CA ILE A 317 12.89 9.35 -14.51
C ILE A 317 13.59 10.55 -13.86
N GLN A 318 14.83 10.83 -14.27
CA GLN A 318 15.56 12.00 -13.80
C GLN A 318 15.00 13.28 -14.43
N THR A 319 14.33 14.13 -13.63
CA THR A 319 13.78 15.42 -14.10
C THR A 319 14.60 16.63 -13.67
N VAL A 320 15.38 16.54 -12.58
CA VAL A 320 16.25 17.61 -12.06
C VAL A 320 17.56 17.01 -11.57
N SER A 321 18.71 17.58 -11.95
CA SER A 321 20.03 17.14 -11.48
C SER A 321 20.47 17.99 -10.28
N SER A 322 20.06 17.62 -9.06
CA SER A 322 20.61 18.22 -7.83
C SER A 322 21.53 17.23 -7.12
N ALA A 323 22.61 17.74 -6.52
CA ALA A 323 23.51 16.91 -5.73
C ALA A 323 22.74 16.20 -4.60
N GLY A 324 22.81 14.87 -4.54
CA GLY A 324 22.15 14.03 -3.51
C GLY A 324 20.75 13.50 -3.86
N SER A 325 20.17 13.86 -5.01
CA SER A 325 18.87 13.34 -5.46
C SER A 325 19.08 12.34 -6.60
N TYR A 326 18.75 11.07 -6.34
CA TYR A 326 18.82 9.98 -7.32
C TYR A 326 17.41 9.54 -7.69
N ALA A 327 17.15 9.43 -8.99
CA ALA A 327 15.92 8.83 -9.46
C ALA A 327 15.80 7.39 -8.93
N ASP A 328 14.65 7.07 -8.37
CA ASP A 328 14.33 5.77 -7.79
C ASP A 328 13.22 5.08 -8.60
N GLU A 329 13.27 3.76 -8.65
CA GLU A 329 12.27 2.93 -9.32
C GLU A 329 11.31 2.33 -8.29
N GLY A 330 10.64 3.20 -7.53
CA GLY A 330 9.78 2.80 -6.41
C GLY A 330 8.72 1.76 -6.80
N LEU A 331 8.14 1.84 -8.00
CA LEU A 331 7.17 0.85 -8.47
C LEU A 331 7.80 -0.52 -8.72
N VAL A 332 8.98 -0.57 -9.35
CA VAL A 332 9.73 -1.81 -9.60
C VAL A 332 10.10 -2.47 -8.26
N LYS A 333 10.62 -1.68 -7.33
CA LYS A 333 11.00 -2.14 -5.99
C LYS A 333 9.79 -2.65 -5.20
N THR A 334 8.66 -1.97 -5.29
CA THR A 334 7.40 -2.41 -4.66
C THR A 334 6.94 -3.74 -5.23
N ILE A 335 7.03 -3.95 -6.55
CA ILE A 335 6.65 -5.22 -7.19
C ILE A 335 7.57 -6.36 -6.70
N TYR A 336 8.89 -6.15 -6.66
CA TYR A 336 9.80 -7.18 -6.14
C TYR A 336 9.58 -7.46 -4.65
N ALA A 337 9.32 -6.43 -3.85
CA ALA A 337 9.01 -6.59 -2.43
C ALA A 337 7.73 -7.44 -2.24
N TRP A 338 6.72 -7.28 -3.10
CA TRP A 338 5.54 -8.13 -3.10
C TRP A 338 5.80 -9.55 -3.61
N ASN A 339 6.69 -9.75 -4.58
CA ASN A 339 7.14 -11.10 -4.94
C ASN A 339 7.78 -11.82 -3.74
N ASP A 340 8.60 -11.13 -2.94
CA ASP A 340 9.18 -11.69 -1.71
C ASP A 340 8.10 -12.10 -0.71
N VAL A 341 7.12 -11.22 -0.45
CA VAL A 341 5.99 -11.51 0.43
C VAL A 341 5.22 -12.74 -0.09
N ASN A 342 4.89 -12.78 -1.38
CA ASN A 342 4.15 -13.88 -1.99
C ASN A 342 4.91 -15.22 -1.88
N ARG A 343 6.23 -15.22 -2.12
CA ARG A 343 7.07 -16.42 -1.96
C ARG A 343 7.08 -16.92 -0.52
N LEU A 344 7.21 -16.02 0.46
CA LEU A 344 7.18 -16.37 1.89
C LEU A 344 5.80 -16.86 2.34
N MET A 345 4.75 -16.29 1.78
CA MET A 345 3.36 -16.70 1.99
C MET A 345 2.95 -17.94 1.16
N LYS A 346 3.87 -18.48 0.34
CA LYS A 346 3.66 -19.65 -0.53
C LYS A 346 2.50 -19.45 -1.52
N LYS A 347 2.36 -18.24 -2.05
CA LYS A 347 1.44 -17.93 -3.15
C LYS A 347 2.10 -18.28 -4.50
N ASP A 348 1.32 -18.84 -5.43
CA ASP A 348 1.83 -19.37 -6.72
C ASP A 348 1.81 -18.33 -7.85
N PHE A 349 2.04 -17.05 -7.53
CA PHE A 349 2.07 -15.96 -8.51
C PHE A 349 3.14 -14.93 -8.18
N GLU A 350 3.80 -14.42 -9.21
CA GLU A 350 4.78 -13.35 -9.15
C GLU A 350 4.85 -12.61 -10.49
N VAL A 351 5.44 -11.42 -10.48
CA VAL A 351 5.77 -10.67 -11.69
C VAL A 351 7.27 -10.81 -11.96
N ASP A 352 7.63 -11.64 -12.94
CA ASP A 352 9.03 -11.89 -13.30
C ASP A 352 9.75 -10.61 -13.75
N ASN A 353 9.10 -9.85 -14.62
CA ASN A 353 9.62 -8.62 -15.18
C ASN A 353 8.64 -7.47 -14.92
N PRO A 354 8.87 -6.64 -13.89
CA PRO A 354 8.02 -5.49 -13.56
C PRO A 354 7.77 -4.57 -14.77
N TYR A 355 8.74 -4.41 -15.66
CA TYR A 355 8.62 -3.52 -16.82
C TYR A 355 7.58 -3.97 -17.85
N GLU A 356 7.09 -5.21 -17.80
CA GLU A 356 6.01 -5.68 -18.69
C GLU A 356 4.64 -5.11 -18.32
N ILE A 357 4.48 -4.72 -17.05
CA ILE A 357 3.24 -4.19 -16.49
C ILE A 357 3.32 -2.69 -16.18
N LEU A 358 4.47 -2.05 -16.41
CA LEU A 358 4.67 -0.61 -16.27
C LEU A 358 4.68 0.08 -17.64
N ASN A 359 4.13 1.29 -17.72
CA ASN A 359 4.29 2.16 -18.89
C ASN A 359 4.67 3.58 -18.47
N LYS A 360 5.97 3.82 -18.35
CA LYS A 360 6.56 5.11 -17.96
C LYS A 360 6.45 6.21 -19.02
N THR A 361 6.17 5.86 -20.28
CA THR A 361 6.22 6.82 -21.41
C THR A 361 5.24 7.97 -21.25
N PHE A 362 4.09 7.74 -20.60
CA PHE A 362 3.14 8.79 -20.26
C PHE A 362 3.74 9.81 -19.31
N ILE A 363 4.37 9.34 -18.22
CA ILE A 363 5.01 10.21 -17.23
C ILE A 363 6.18 10.96 -17.86
N GLU A 364 7.04 10.28 -18.63
CA GLU A 364 8.17 10.90 -19.37
C GLU A 364 7.68 12.05 -20.27
N ARG A 365 6.61 11.81 -21.04
CA ARG A 365 6.01 12.85 -21.89
C ARG A 365 5.47 14.02 -21.08
N LEU A 366 4.74 13.75 -20.00
CA LEU A 366 4.16 14.81 -19.18
C LEU A 366 5.25 15.68 -18.54
N VAL A 367 6.28 15.10 -17.94
CA VAL A 367 7.38 15.89 -17.34
C VAL A 367 8.19 16.66 -18.35
N SER A 368 8.38 16.14 -19.57
CA SER A 368 9.09 16.86 -20.64
C SER A 368 8.41 18.16 -21.06
N THR A 369 7.11 18.30 -20.78
CA THR A 369 6.30 19.48 -21.09
C THR A 369 5.93 20.31 -19.87
N ALA A 370 6.21 19.82 -18.66
CA ALA A 370 5.86 20.49 -17.41
C ALA A 370 6.89 21.57 -17.06
N VAL A 371 6.43 22.71 -16.55
CA VAL A 371 7.31 23.70 -15.92
C VAL A 371 7.65 23.18 -14.53
N THR A 372 8.93 22.89 -14.27
CA THR A 372 9.39 22.47 -12.93
C THR A 372 9.16 23.61 -11.94
N PRO A 373 8.35 23.43 -10.88
CA PRO A 373 8.25 24.43 -9.82
C PRO A 373 9.63 24.61 -9.17
N VAL A 374 10.06 25.85 -8.99
CA VAL A 374 11.33 26.14 -8.31
C VAL A 374 11.19 25.75 -6.83
N GLY A 375 12.02 24.82 -6.36
CA GLY A 375 12.12 24.46 -4.94
C GLY A 375 11.49 23.12 -4.51
N THR A 376 10.89 22.36 -5.42
CA THR A 376 10.45 20.97 -5.14
C THR A 376 11.53 19.97 -5.53
N THR A 377 12.47 19.72 -4.63
CA THR A 377 13.35 18.55 -4.70
C THR A 377 12.69 17.39 -3.97
N PRO A 378 12.42 16.24 -4.64
CA PRO A 378 12.04 15.03 -3.95
C PRO A 378 13.21 14.62 -3.04
N GLU A 379 12.98 14.65 -1.73
CA GLU A 379 14.01 14.31 -0.74
C GLU A 379 13.88 12.83 -0.37
N ASN A 380 14.83 12.03 -0.86
CA ASN A 380 14.91 10.58 -0.58
C ASN A 380 15.96 10.25 0.48
N VAL A 381 16.72 11.26 0.93
CA VAL A 381 17.76 11.13 1.94
C VAL A 381 17.18 11.61 3.27
N ARG A 382 17.32 10.78 4.30
CA ARG A 382 16.92 11.14 5.66
C ARG A 382 18.15 11.29 6.52
N ASN A 383 18.25 12.45 7.16
CA ASN A 383 19.29 12.72 8.13
C ASN A 383 18.77 12.40 9.54
N PHE A 384 19.61 11.76 10.34
CA PHE A 384 19.34 11.42 11.73
C PHE A 384 20.25 12.25 12.62
N GLU A 385 19.70 12.86 13.67
CA GLU A 385 20.54 13.55 14.64
C GLU A 385 21.36 12.54 15.46
N ALA A 386 22.60 12.86 15.80
CA ALA A 386 23.39 12.04 16.72
C ALA A 386 22.72 11.93 18.10
N LEU A 387 22.65 10.71 18.64
CA LEU A 387 22.10 10.42 19.97
C LEU A 387 23.18 9.98 20.95
N SER A 388 23.06 10.41 22.20
CA SER A 388 23.84 9.86 23.32
C SER A 388 23.44 8.42 23.61
N LYS A 389 24.28 7.70 24.37
CA LYS A 389 23.98 6.34 24.81
C LYS A 389 22.65 6.26 25.58
N GLU A 390 22.40 7.20 26.48
CA GLU A 390 21.18 7.26 27.27
C GLU A 390 19.94 7.58 26.41
N GLN A 391 20.11 8.30 25.30
CA GLN A 391 19.03 8.54 24.35
C GLN A 391 18.72 7.28 23.55
N TRP A 392 19.73 6.54 23.08
CA TRP A 392 19.54 5.24 22.43
C TRP A 392 18.82 4.23 23.33
N GLU A 393 19.16 4.18 24.61
CA GLU A 393 18.54 3.26 25.58
C GLU A 393 17.07 3.61 25.90
N LYS A 394 16.61 4.82 25.56
CA LYS A 394 15.22 5.26 25.74
C LYS A 394 14.33 5.02 24.53
N LEU A 395 14.91 4.68 23.37
CA LEU A 395 14.13 4.37 22.18
C LEU A 395 13.29 3.12 22.42
N GLN A 396 12.09 3.12 21.88
CA GLN A 396 11.17 1.99 21.99
C GLN A 396 11.44 1.01 20.85
N GLU A 397 11.47 -0.28 21.17
CA GLU A 397 11.51 -1.33 20.16
C GLU A 397 10.16 -1.43 19.46
N SER A 398 10.13 -1.10 18.18
CA SER A 398 8.96 -1.31 17.34
C SER A 398 8.86 -2.76 16.87
N GLY A 399 10.00 -3.38 16.58
CA GLY A 399 10.09 -4.81 16.26
C GLY A 399 11.45 -5.23 15.70
N THR A 400 11.70 -6.53 15.67
CA THR A 400 12.87 -7.17 15.08
C THR A 400 12.51 -7.69 13.70
N MET A 401 13.21 -7.21 12.67
CA MET A 401 12.99 -7.62 11.29
C MET A 401 13.37 -9.09 11.06
N ARG A 402 12.63 -9.78 10.19
CA ARG A 402 13.02 -11.06 9.61
C ARG A 402 14.19 -10.84 8.68
N VAL A 403 15.32 -11.45 9.02
CA VAL A 403 16.55 -11.43 8.23
C VAL A 403 17.04 -12.86 8.08
N GLU A 404 17.45 -13.22 6.87
CA GLU A 404 18.11 -14.51 6.63
C GLU A 404 19.42 -14.57 7.40
N ASN A 405 19.95 -15.77 7.63
CA ASN A 405 21.16 -15.89 8.43
C ASN A 405 22.35 -15.25 7.72
N ILE A 406 22.88 -14.16 8.26
CA ILE A 406 24.10 -13.52 7.76
C ILE A 406 25.30 -14.43 8.06
N THR A 407 26.00 -14.83 7.01
CA THR A 407 27.17 -15.69 7.07
C THR A 407 28.47 -14.89 7.09
N PHE A 408 29.49 -15.48 7.72
CA PHE A 408 30.78 -14.85 7.97
C PHE A 408 31.89 -15.86 7.66
N GLN A 409 33.04 -15.36 7.24
CA GLN A 409 34.26 -16.14 7.13
C GLN A 409 34.60 -16.77 8.49
N SER A 410 35.05 -18.03 8.46
CA SER A 410 35.24 -18.82 9.67
C SER A 410 36.18 -18.16 10.67
N GLY A 411 35.68 -17.92 11.89
CA GLY A 411 36.47 -17.45 13.03
C GLY A 411 36.78 -15.94 13.06
N ILE A 412 36.28 -15.15 12.10
CA ILE A 412 36.48 -13.69 12.07
C ILE A 412 35.19 -12.94 11.73
N GLY A 413 35.11 -11.65 12.06
CA GLY A 413 34.01 -10.75 11.73
C GLY A 413 34.02 -10.22 10.29
N ARG A 414 34.29 -11.04 9.28
CA ARG A 414 34.24 -10.64 7.86
C ARG A 414 33.11 -11.35 7.14
N LEU A 415 32.29 -10.61 6.37
CA LEU A 415 31.23 -11.20 5.54
C LEU A 415 31.84 -12.10 4.45
N ASP A 416 31.15 -13.19 4.14
CA ASP A 416 31.36 -13.91 2.88
C ASP A 416 30.36 -13.42 1.82
N ASN A 417 30.43 -13.95 0.60
CA ASN A 417 29.59 -13.47 -0.50
C ASN A 417 28.08 -13.60 -0.21
N ASP A 418 27.65 -14.68 0.44
CA ASP A 418 26.24 -14.90 0.79
C ASP A 418 25.80 -13.93 1.91
N GLY A 419 26.70 -13.65 2.85
CA GLY A 419 26.52 -12.65 3.89
C GLY A 419 26.42 -11.23 3.33
N GLU A 420 27.24 -10.88 2.34
CA GLU A 420 27.14 -9.62 1.59
C GLU A 420 25.77 -9.50 0.93
N VAL A 421 25.32 -10.49 0.14
CA VAL A 421 23.99 -10.48 -0.49
C VAL A 421 22.86 -10.33 0.54
N THR A 422 22.99 -10.96 1.71
CA THR A 422 21.99 -10.83 2.78
C THR A 422 21.95 -9.41 3.34
N VAL A 423 23.11 -8.80 3.59
CA VAL A 423 23.22 -7.41 4.05
C VAL A 423 22.68 -6.43 3.00
N ASP A 424 22.96 -6.70 1.72
CA ASP A 424 22.47 -5.91 0.60
C ASP A 424 20.93 -5.87 0.58
N ASN A 425 20.28 -7.03 0.72
CA ASN A 425 18.82 -7.14 0.80
C ASN A 425 18.25 -6.39 2.02
N VAL A 426 18.92 -6.48 3.18
CA VAL A 426 18.51 -5.73 4.37
C VAL A 426 18.66 -4.23 4.15
N ALA A 427 19.74 -3.78 3.53
CA ALA A 427 19.95 -2.37 3.20
C ALA A 427 18.82 -1.82 2.31
N GLN A 428 18.43 -2.58 1.27
CA GLN A 428 17.30 -2.21 0.41
C GLN A 428 16.01 -2.07 1.23
N LYS A 429 15.69 -3.04 2.11
CA LYS A 429 14.52 -2.94 2.98
C LYS A 429 14.60 -1.72 3.91
N LEU A 430 15.76 -1.45 4.52
CA LEU A 430 15.94 -0.32 5.41
C LEU A 430 15.79 1.03 4.68
N ILE A 431 16.23 1.14 3.43
CA ILE A 431 16.14 2.38 2.65
C ILE A 431 14.72 2.57 2.12
N HIS A 432 14.12 1.52 1.56
CA HIS A 432 12.88 1.65 0.80
C HIS A 432 11.62 1.43 1.64
N ASN A 433 11.67 0.58 2.65
CA ASN A 433 10.50 0.22 3.46
C ASN A 433 10.61 0.66 4.92
N TYR A 434 11.84 0.61 5.43
CA TYR A 434 12.41 1.02 6.71
C TYR A 434 12.67 2.48 7.09
N PRO A 435 12.44 3.51 6.26
CA PRO A 435 13.34 4.68 6.25
C PRO A 435 13.25 5.56 7.50
N ASP A 436 12.15 5.51 8.24
CA ASP A 436 11.89 6.32 9.42
C ASP A 436 12.52 5.79 10.72
N TYR A 437 13.04 4.56 10.73
CA TYR A 437 13.52 3.91 11.95
C TYR A 437 15.02 4.09 12.17
N ARG A 438 15.40 4.24 13.43
CA ARG A 438 16.75 3.89 13.87
C ARG A 438 16.86 2.38 13.98
N VAL A 439 18.07 1.87 13.82
CA VAL A 439 18.32 0.43 13.75
C VAL A 439 19.41 0.04 14.74
N LEU A 440 19.09 -0.91 15.61
CA LEU A 440 20.08 -1.65 16.38
C LEU A 440 20.45 -2.94 15.65
N VAL A 441 21.70 -3.02 15.20
CA VAL A 441 22.34 -4.22 14.67
C VAL A 441 22.89 -5.01 15.86
N ALA A 442 22.19 -6.08 16.23
CA ALA A 442 22.50 -6.88 17.40
C ALA A 442 23.21 -8.18 17.01
N GLY A 443 24.48 -8.32 17.37
CA GLY A 443 25.27 -9.52 17.11
C GLY A 443 25.13 -10.56 18.22
N HIS A 444 24.96 -11.82 17.84
CA HIS A 444 24.82 -12.95 18.77
C HIS A 444 25.73 -14.12 18.40
N THR A 445 26.18 -14.84 19.42
CA THR A 445 27.02 -16.05 19.30
C THR A 445 26.40 -17.22 20.09
N GLY A 446 27.00 -18.40 19.97
CA GLY A 446 26.52 -19.62 20.62
C GLY A 446 27.31 -19.98 21.88
N TYR A 447 27.16 -21.23 22.34
CA TYR A 447 27.95 -21.77 23.44
C TYR A 447 29.46 -21.65 23.21
N GLY A 448 30.22 -21.38 24.28
CA GLY A 448 31.67 -21.24 24.21
C GLY A 448 32.20 -20.35 25.35
N ASP A 449 33.40 -19.82 25.16
CA ASP A 449 34.01 -18.85 26.06
C ASP A 449 33.24 -17.51 26.02
N PRO A 450 32.72 -17.00 27.15
CA PRO A 450 31.89 -15.80 27.17
C PRO A 450 32.60 -14.53 26.67
N GLU A 451 33.88 -14.33 27.01
CA GLU A 451 34.64 -13.13 26.64
C GLU A 451 34.92 -13.12 25.13
N ALA A 452 35.41 -14.23 24.59
CA ALA A 452 35.64 -14.38 23.15
C ALA A 452 34.33 -14.26 22.35
N ASN A 453 33.23 -14.81 22.87
CA ASN A 453 31.92 -14.72 22.25
C ASN A 453 31.38 -13.29 22.22
N LEU A 454 31.61 -12.50 23.26
CA LEU A 454 31.20 -11.11 23.30
C LEU A 454 31.97 -10.30 22.25
N ILE A 455 33.29 -10.44 22.20
CA ILE A 455 34.15 -9.79 21.21
C ILE A 455 33.71 -10.15 19.78
N LEU A 456 33.58 -11.44 19.48
CA LEU A 456 33.17 -11.90 18.14
C LEU A 456 31.79 -11.37 17.74
N SER A 457 30.84 -11.34 18.68
CA SER A 457 29.51 -10.81 18.40
C SER A 457 29.51 -9.30 18.11
N GLN A 458 30.40 -8.54 18.78
CA GLN A 458 30.58 -7.12 18.53
C GLN A 458 31.22 -6.87 17.16
N GLU A 459 32.31 -7.59 16.84
CA GLU A 459 32.97 -7.50 15.52
C GLU A 459 32.00 -7.76 14.37
N ARG A 460 31.12 -8.77 14.52
CA ARG A 460 30.09 -9.10 13.52
C ARG A 460 29.02 -8.02 13.38
N ALA A 461 28.63 -7.36 14.47
CA ALA A 461 27.70 -6.24 14.40
C ALA A 461 28.34 -5.01 13.74
N ASP A 462 29.61 -4.74 14.06
CA ASP A 462 30.36 -3.60 13.55
C ASP A 462 30.63 -3.71 12.05
N ILE A 463 30.99 -4.90 11.54
CA ILE A 463 31.22 -5.08 10.10
C ILE A 463 29.94 -4.89 9.29
N VAL A 464 28.79 -5.37 9.81
CA VAL A 464 27.49 -5.20 9.16
C VAL A 464 27.12 -3.72 9.14
N ARG A 465 27.27 -3.01 10.26
CA ARG A 465 27.06 -1.55 10.31
C ARG A 465 27.98 -0.82 9.33
N GLN A 466 29.26 -1.19 9.28
CA GLN A 466 30.22 -0.56 8.37
C GLN A 466 29.81 -0.76 6.89
N GLN A 467 29.36 -1.95 6.52
CA GLN A 467 28.89 -2.23 5.16
C GLN A 467 27.66 -1.37 4.80
N LEU A 468 26.68 -1.28 5.71
CA LEU A 468 25.48 -0.46 5.52
C LEU A 468 25.80 1.03 5.32
N ILE A 469 26.79 1.56 6.03
CA ILE A 469 27.21 2.95 5.88
C ILE A 469 28.03 3.12 4.59
N ALA A 470 29.07 2.31 4.40
CA ALA A 470 30.07 2.53 3.35
C ALA A 470 29.55 2.22 1.93
N VAL A 471 28.70 1.21 1.78
CA VAL A 471 28.19 0.77 0.46
C VAL A 471 26.85 1.41 0.14
N TYR A 472 25.97 1.53 1.15
CA TYR A 472 24.60 1.99 0.95
C TYR A 472 24.35 3.44 1.35
N ASN A 473 25.37 4.12 1.89
CA ASN A 473 25.28 5.50 2.36
C ASN A 473 24.11 5.69 3.34
N ILE A 474 23.83 4.67 4.16
CA ILE A 474 22.89 4.83 5.27
C ILE A 474 23.57 5.70 6.33
N ASP A 475 22.83 6.71 6.79
CA ASP A 475 23.29 7.64 7.82
C ASP A 475 23.88 6.89 9.03
N GLU A 476 25.08 7.27 9.45
CA GLU A 476 25.80 6.62 10.53
C GLU A 476 25.11 6.78 11.89
N ASP A 477 24.36 7.88 12.06
CA ASP A 477 23.58 8.17 13.26
C ASP A 477 22.31 7.34 13.30
N ARG A 478 21.87 6.76 12.17
CA ARG A 478 20.72 5.85 12.13
C ARG A 478 21.01 4.48 12.73
N ILE A 479 22.28 4.05 12.77
CA ILE A 479 22.65 2.66 13.08
C ILE A 479 23.53 2.56 14.32
N LEU A 480 23.08 1.79 15.30
CA LEU A 480 23.88 1.35 16.45
C LEU A 480 24.25 -0.13 16.29
N ALA A 481 25.53 -0.49 16.48
CA ALA A 481 26.00 -1.87 16.51
C ALA A 481 26.30 -2.31 17.94
N LYS A 482 25.82 -3.50 18.34
CA LYS A 482 26.08 -4.05 19.68
C LYS A 482 26.18 -5.57 19.68
N GLY A 483 27.27 -6.09 20.24
CA GLY A 483 27.45 -7.50 20.55
C GLY A 483 26.80 -7.88 21.87
N PHE A 484 26.09 -9.02 21.89
CA PHE A 484 25.45 -9.59 23.08
C PHE A 484 25.98 -10.97 23.47
N GLY A 485 27.01 -11.47 22.76
CA GLY A 485 27.51 -12.82 22.97
C GLY A 485 26.39 -13.86 22.90
N ALA A 486 26.38 -14.79 23.87
CA ALA A 486 25.37 -15.83 24.01
C ALA A 486 24.25 -15.48 25.02
N GLU A 487 24.20 -14.24 25.53
CA GLU A 487 23.32 -13.86 26.66
C GLU A 487 21.84 -13.73 26.28
N ARG A 488 21.54 -13.61 24.98
CA ARG A 488 20.18 -13.44 24.43
C ARG A 488 19.86 -14.55 23.42
N PRO A 489 19.72 -15.81 23.87
CA PRO A 489 19.39 -16.91 22.98
C PRO A 489 17.96 -16.73 22.44
N PRO A 490 17.68 -17.15 21.20
CA PRO A 490 16.34 -17.06 20.65
C PRO A 490 15.43 -18.07 21.35
N ARG A 491 14.10 -17.84 21.29
CA ARG A 491 13.12 -18.84 21.73
C ARG A 491 13.30 -20.11 20.91
N ARG A 492 13.28 -21.26 21.57
CA ARG A 492 13.36 -22.57 20.92
C ARG A 492 12.05 -22.86 20.18
N LYS A 493 12.11 -23.25 18.91
CA LYS A 493 10.91 -23.62 18.13
C LYS A 493 10.42 -25.01 18.58
N ASN A 494 9.12 -25.27 18.49
CA ASN A 494 8.56 -26.59 18.82
C ASN A 494 9.13 -27.67 17.90
N GLY A 495 9.61 -28.78 18.48
CA GLY A 495 10.21 -29.89 17.72
C GLY A 495 11.60 -29.61 17.14
N GLU A 496 12.23 -28.48 17.49
CA GLU A 496 13.53 -28.10 16.93
C GLU A 496 14.69 -28.94 17.46
N SER A 497 15.46 -29.52 16.55
CA SER A 497 16.70 -30.24 16.87
C SER A 497 17.74 -29.32 17.53
N GLU A 498 18.58 -29.89 18.39
CA GLU A 498 19.64 -29.11 19.06
C GLU A 498 20.62 -28.46 18.06
N ARG A 499 20.88 -29.13 16.93
CA ARG A 499 21.72 -28.58 15.87
C ARG A 499 21.09 -27.33 15.25
N ALA A 500 19.81 -27.38 14.91
CA ALA A 500 19.09 -26.24 14.33
C ALA A 500 19.03 -25.06 15.32
N TYR A 501 18.76 -25.35 16.59
CA TYR A 501 18.74 -24.35 17.64
C TYR A 501 20.09 -23.63 17.78
N ARG A 502 21.19 -24.40 17.82
CA ARG A 502 22.55 -23.84 17.89
C ARG A 502 22.92 -22.96 16.70
N LEU A 503 22.43 -23.29 15.49
CA LEU A 503 22.65 -22.44 14.32
C LEU A 503 21.93 -21.10 14.47
N ARG A 504 20.69 -21.09 14.97
CA ARG A 504 19.95 -19.84 15.22
C ARG A 504 20.51 -19.01 16.38
N MET A 505 21.30 -19.58 17.28
CA MET A 505 21.97 -18.77 18.31
C MET A 505 22.98 -17.79 17.69
N GLN A 506 23.70 -18.23 16.65
CA GLN A 506 24.67 -17.42 15.92
C GLN A 506 23.96 -16.62 14.82
N ARG A 507 23.65 -15.36 15.09
CA ARG A 507 22.85 -14.53 14.20
C ARG A 507 23.18 -13.05 14.38
N VAL A 508 22.74 -12.25 13.43
CA VAL A 508 22.66 -10.80 13.56
C VAL A 508 21.20 -10.40 13.41
N GLU A 509 20.67 -9.69 14.39
CA GLU A 509 19.30 -9.18 14.39
C GLU A 509 19.29 -7.70 14.02
N PHE A 510 18.20 -7.26 13.38
CA PHE A 510 17.95 -5.87 13.02
C PHE A 510 16.70 -5.40 13.74
N ILE A 511 16.90 -4.58 14.77
CA ILE A 511 15.84 -4.13 15.66
C ILE A 511 15.49 -2.69 15.29
N LEU A 512 14.24 -2.46 14.91
CA LEU A 512 13.69 -1.15 14.58
C LEU A 512 13.34 -0.39 15.87
N LEU A 513 13.83 0.84 15.97
CA LEU A 513 13.75 1.70 17.14
C LEU A 513 13.18 3.08 16.79
N GLN A 514 12.31 3.62 17.64
CA GLN A 514 11.72 4.96 17.54
C GLN A 514 11.64 5.71 18.87
#